data_AF-A0A1J5SMG9-F1
#
_entry.id   AF-A0A1J5SMG9-F1
#
_cell.length_a   1.000
_cell.length_b   1.000
_cell.length_c   1.000
_cell.angle_alpha   90.00
_cell.angle_beta   90.00
_cell.angle_gamma   90.00
#
_symmetry.space_group_name_H-M   'P 1'
#
loop_
_entity.id
_entity.type
_entity.pdbx_description
1 polymer ?
#
loop_
_entity_poly.entity_id
_entity_poly.type
_entity_poly.pdbx_seq_one_letter_code
_entity_poly.pdbx_strand_id
1 'polypeptide(L)'
;MDDDPQPPAENRPPARPRLSSTPSWVTLGFILGALFVYLLPPSFKGVRPAAKPEPAALALKAKSVPKPATPERLTEVEAVFAMWGTHAIWDDNRTEIAMWDRTTNAFTDYYEVIRVDGALYFRSIPELTRPLLEDSTHSECPLLFTESKRMHDQWLRHRADLVPAPSMPPEIAKPEPAVPPSRAP
;
A
#
# COMPACT_ATOMS: atom_id res chain seq x y z
N MET A 1 40.75 -18.96 -61.44
CA MET A 1 41.29 -19.08 -60.08
C MET A 1 40.37 -20.02 -59.36
N ASP A 2 40.79 -21.26 -59.38
CA ASP A 2 40.30 -22.37 -58.58
C ASP A 2 40.58 -22.06 -57.11
N ASP A 3 39.56 -22.16 -56.27
CA ASP A 3 39.71 -22.23 -54.81
C ASP A 3 38.78 -23.34 -54.30
N ASP A 4 39.34 -24.19 -53.44
CA ASP A 4 39.12 -25.63 -53.32
C ASP A 4 37.70 -26.13 -52.92
N PRO A 5 37.32 -27.34 -53.37
CA PRO A 5 36.25 -28.13 -52.75
C PRO A 5 36.74 -28.79 -51.45
N GLN A 6 35.99 -28.68 -50.34
CA GLN A 6 36.20 -29.52 -49.15
C GLN A 6 35.38 -30.84 -49.27
N PRO A 7 36.02 -32.02 -49.38
CA PRO A 7 35.36 -33.33 -49.33
C PRO A 7 35.15 -33.84 -47.88
N PRO A 8 34.41 -34.96 -47.67
CA PRO A 8 33.50 -35.16 -46.54
C PRO A 8 34.01 -36.10 -45.43
N ALA A 9 33.21 -36.15 -44.35
CA ALA A 9 32.95 -37.28 -43.44
C ALA A 9 34.13 -37.98 -42.74
N GLU A 10 34.16 -37.91 -41.40
CA GLU A 10 34.51 -39.09 -40.58
C GLU A 10 34.11 -38.85 -39.11
N ASN A 11 33.67 -39.91 -38.43
CA ASN A 11 33.52 -40.07 -36.97
C ASN A 11 32.30 -39.47 -36.26
N ARG A 12 31.15 -40.15 -36.40
CA ARG A 12 30.11 -40.14 -35.36
C ARG A 12 30.01 -41.52 -34.70
N PRO A 13 30.45 -41.71 -33.43
CA PRO A 13 30.14 -42.94 -32.72
C PRO A 13 28.65 -42.97 -32.30
N PRO A 14 27.95 -44.12 -32.41
CA PRO A 14 26.55 -44.25 -32.02
C PRO A 14 26.33 -44.52 -30.51
N ALA A 15 25.28 -43.86 -30.00
CA ALA A 15 24.39 -44.14 -28.85
C ALA A 15 24.96 -44.57 -27.47
N ARG A 16 24.74 -43.70 -26.47
CA ARG A 16 24.81 -44.00 -25.04
C ARG A 16 23.52 -44.71 -24.57
N PRO A 17 23.58 -45.78 -23.74
CA PRO A 17 22.40 -46.30 -23.06
C PRO A 17 22.38 -45.95 -21.56
N ARG A 18 21.31 -45.23 -21.21
CA ARG A 18 20.46 -45.33 -20.00
C ARG A 18 20.95 -44.73 -18.67
N LEU A 19 20.47 -43.50 -18.50
CA LEU A 19 20.10 -42.82 -17.26
C LEU A 19 19.32 -43.75 -16.31
N SER A 20 19.88 -44.02 -15.13
CA SER A 20 19.09 -44.30 -13.93
C SER A 20 18.32 -43.04 -13.58
N SER A 21 17.07 -42.97 -14.01
CA SER A 21 16.11 -41.96 -13.52
C SER A 21 15.74 -42.30 -12.09
N THR A 22 16.57 -41.90 -11.13
CA THR A 22 16.05 -41.54 -9.82
C THR A 22 15.39 -40.17 -9.98
N PRO A 23 14.05 -40.05 -9.84
CA PRO A 23 13.38 -38.76 -9.96
C PRO A 23 13.84 -37.91 -8.79
N SER A 24 14.75 -37.00 -9.11
CA SER A 24 15.36 -36.05 -8.20
C SER A 24 14.25 -35.36 -7.42
N TRP A 25 14.34 -35.32 -6.08
CA TRP A 25 13.45 -34.50 -5.23
C TRP A 25 13.28 -33.06 -5.74
N VAL A 26 14.26 -32.59 -6.51
CA VAL A 26 14.22 -31.32 -7.24
C VAL A 26 13.07 -31.25 -8.25
N THR A 27 12.77 -32.31 -9.02
CA THR A 27 11.65 -32.29 -9.97
C THR A 27 10.31 -32.24 -9.24
N LEU A 28 10.19 -32.94 -8.10
CA LEU A 28 9.00 -32.86 -7.26
C LEU A 28 8.80 -31.45 -6.69
N GLY A 29 9.86 -30.86 -6.14
CA GLY A 29 9.84 -29.48 -5.66
C GLY A 29 9.53 -28.47 -6.75
N PHE A 30 10.07 -28.68 -7.95
CA PHE A 30 9.82 -27.82 -9.11
C PHE A 30 8.36 -27.90 -9.58
N ILE A 31 7.79 -29.11 -9.69
CA ILE A 31 6.40 -29.29 -10.09
C ILE A 31 5.47 -28.67 -9.04
N LEU A 32 5.76 -28.86 -7.74
CA LEU A 32 4.96 -28.28 -6.66
C LEU A 32 5.04 -26.76 -6.65
N GLY A 33 6.23 -26.18 -6.86
CA GLY A 33 6.43 -24.75 -6.98
C GLY A 33 5.73 -24.16 -8.21
N ALA A 34 5.81 -24.82 -9.36
CA ALA A 34 5.14 -24.40 -10.58
C ALA A 34 3.61 -24.43 -10.41
N LEU A 35 3.07 -25.46 -9.74
CA LEU A 35 1.64 -25.56 -9.43
C LEU A 35 1.21 -24.46 -8.46
N PHE A 36 2.00 -24.17 -7.43
CA PHE A 36 1.75 -23.07 -6.50
C PHE A 36 1.69 -21.71 -7.23
N VAL A 37 2.67 -21.43 -8.10
CA VAL A 37 2.67 -20.24 -8.97
C VAL A 37 1.47 -20.21 -9.90
N TYR A 38 1.03 -21.37 -10.42
CA TYR A 38 -0.15 -21.44 -11.27
C TYR A 38 -1.45 -21.10 -10.51
N LEU A 39 -1.59 -21.55 -9.27
CA LEU A 39 -2.76 -21.26 -8.42
C LEU A 39 -2.78 -19.83 -7.84
N LEU A 40 -1.66 -19.11 -7.87
CA LEU A 40 -1.61 -17.74 -7.37
C LEU A 40 -2.59 -16.82 -8.15
N PRO A 41 -3.37 -15.97 -7.44
CA PRO A 41 -4.26 -14.98 -8.05
C PRO A 41 -3.51 -14.08 -9.05
N PRO A 42 -4.15 -13.61 -10.14
CA PRO A 42 -3.53 -12.76 -11.15
C PRO A 42 -2.84 -11.51 -10.58
N SER A 43 -3.30 -11.01 -9.43
CA SER A 43 -2.75 -9.87 -8.70
C SER A 43 -1.28 -10.07 -8.28
N PHE A 44 -0.82 -11.31 -8.11
CA PHE A 44 0.56 -11.63 -7.72
C PHE A 44 1.49 -11.94 -8.90
N LYS A 45 0.95 -12.16 -10.11
CA LYS A 45 1.74 -12.55 -11.30
C LYS A 45 2.33 -11.36 -12.06
N GLY A 46 2.07 -10.14 -11.59
CA GLY A 46 2.51 -8.89 -12.20
C GLY A 46 3.74 -8.27 -11.57
N VAL A 47 4.87 -8.99 -11.48
CA VAL A 47 6.16 -8.30 -11.32
C VAL A 47 6.72 -8.04 -12.71
N ARG A 48 6.32 -6.90 -13.29
CA ARG A 48 7.02 -6.31 -14.43
C ARG A 48 8.48 -6.07 -13.99
N PRO A 49 9.50 -6.54 -14.72
CA PRO A 49 10.89 -6.28 -14.34
C PRO A 49 11.11 -4.78 -14.20
N ALA A 50 11.46 -4.36 -12.98
CA ALA A 50 11.75 -2.99 -12.63
C ALA A 50 12.92 -2.50 -13.48
N ALA A 51 12.67 -1.48 -14.31
CA ALA A 51 13.74 -0.69 -14.87
C ALA A 51 14.41 0.07 -13.72
N LYS A 52 15.71 -0.22 -13.52
CA LYS A 52 16.79 0.52 -12.87
C LYS A 52 16.46 1.30 -11.58
N PRO A 53 17.12 1.02 -10.44
CA PRO A 53 16.91 1.77 -9.20
C PRO A 53 17.43 3.20 -9.33
N GLU A 54 16.52 4.15 -9.39
CA GLU A 54 16.78 5.56 -9.09
C GLU A 54 16.60 5.75 -7.57
N PRO A 55 17.53 6.43 -6.88
CA PRO A 55 17.59 6.44 -5.43
C PRO A 55 16.31 7.02 -4.82
N ALA A 56 15.79 6.30 -3.83
CA ALA A 56 14.68 6.66 -2.98
C ALA A 56 14.94 8.00 -2.29
N ALA A 57 14.56 9.08 -2.94
CA ALA A 57 14.33 10.37 -2.34
C ALA A 57 12.93 10.82 -2.79
N LEU A 58 12.02 10.91 -1.83
CA LEU A 58 10.74 11.59 -1.96
C LEU A 58 9.70 10.88 -2.85
N ALA A 59 9.29 9.67 -2.47
CA ALA A 59 7.89 9.28 -2.69
C ALA A 59 7.00 10.06 -1.69
N LEU A 60 7.02 11.39 -1.78
CA LEU A 60 5.94 12.23 -1.30
C LEU A 60 4.69 11.76 -2.03
N LYS A 61 3.72 11.26 -1.26
CA LYS A 61 2.32 10.99 -1.66
C LYS A 61 2.01 11.65 -3.00
N ALA A 62 2.02 10.87 -4.07
CA ALA A 62 1.49 11.34 -5.34
C ALA A 62 0.04 11.75 -5.04
N LYS A 63 -0.20 13.07 -4.99
CA LYS A 63 -1.55 13.62 -4.86
C LYS A 63 -2.34 13.00 -6.01
N SER A 64 -3.24 12.09 -5.68
CA SER A 64 -4.21 11.56 -6.62
C SER A 64 -4.89 12.76 -7.25
N VAL A 65 -4.64 12.97 -8.54
CA VAL A 65 -5.35 13.99 -9.29
C VAL A 65 -6.84 13.64 -9.14
N PRO A 66 -7.69 14.55 -8.63
CA PRO A 66 -9.09 14.26 -8.40
C PRO A 66 -9.73 13.86 -9.71
N LYS A 67 -10.05 12.56 -9.85
CA LYS A 67 -10.93 12.10 -10.89
C LYS A 67 -12.35 12.44 -10.44
N PRO A 68 -13.09 13.30 -11.16
CA PRO A 68 -14.50 13.53 -10.85
C PRO A 68 -15.22 12.18 -10.86
N ALA A 69 -16.00 11.89 -9.82
CA ALA A 69 -16.83 10.70 -9.84
C ALA A 69 -17.77 10.76 -11.05
N THR A 70 -17.80 9.69 -11.83
CA THR A 70 -18.78 9.57 -12.91
C THR A 70 -20.17 9.42 -12.28
N PRO A 71 -21.25 9.84 -12.98
CA PRO A 71 -22.61 9.69 -12.45
C PRO A 71 -22.93 8.25 -12.03
N GLU A 72 -22.45 7.27 -12.79
CA GLU A 72 -22.60 5.83 -12.48
C GLU A 72 -21.99 5.45 -11.13
N ARG A 73 -20.79 5.98 -10.82
CA ARG A 73 -20.11 5.74 -9.54
C ARG A 73 -20.83 6.40 -8.37
N LEU A 74 -21.47 7.54 -8.63
CA LEU A 74 -22.27 8.22 -7.60
C LEU A 74 -23.53 7.41 -7.26
N THR A 75 -24.21 6.86 -8.26
CA THR A 75 -25.36 5.96 -8.04
C THR A 75 -24.93 4.67 -7.33
N GLU A 76 -23.76 4.12 -7.67
CA GLU A 76 -23.21 2.93 -7.02
C GLU A 76 -22.95 3.18 -5.53
N VAL A 77 -22.25 4.28 -5.19
CA VAL A 77 -21.97 4.59 -3.78
C VAL A 77 -23.26 4.87 -3.00
N GLU A 78 -24.26 5.50 -3.62
CA GLU A 78 -25.59 5.70 -2.99
C GLU A 78 -26.25 4.36 -2.63
N ALA A 79 -26.27 3.41 -3.55
CA ALA A 79 -26.86 2.09 -3.33
C ALA A 79 -26.09 1.29 -2.26
N VAL A 80 -24.76 1.32 -2.32
CA VAL A 80 -23.90 0.65 -1.34
C VAL A 80 -24.06 1.29 0.05
N PHE A 81 -24.12 2.62 0.12
CA PHE A 81 -24.30 3.34 1.36
C PHE A 81 -25.70 3.12 1.95
N ALA A 82 -26.73 2.91 1.14
CA ALA A 82 -28.05 2.52 1.65
C ALA A 82 -28.01 1.18 2.41
N MET A 83 -27.12 0.26 2.02
CA MET A 83 -26.95 -1.05 2.68
C MET A 83 -26.04 -0.99 3.90
N TRP A 84 -24.93 -0.28 3.81
CA TRP A 84 -23.86 -0.31 4.82
C TRP A 84 -23.73 0.97 5.65
N GLY A 85 -24.44 2.03 5.29
CA GLY A 85 -24.34 3.36 5.88
C GLY A 85 -24.77 3.44 7.34
N THR A 86 -25.42 2.40 7.89
CA THR A 86 -25.71 2.28 9.32
C THR A 86 -24.43 2.26 10.17
N HIS A 87 -23.30 1.86 9.60
CA HIS A 87 -22.00 1.84 10.27
C HIS A 87 -21.26 3.19 10.19
N ALA A 88 -21.82 4.18 9.48
CA ALA A 88 -21.16 5.47 9.33
C ALA A 88 -21.20 6.29 10.63
N ILE A 89 -20.04 6.83 11.00
CA ILE A 89 -19.92 7.74 12.14
C ILE A 89 -20.09 9.17 11.64
N TRP A 90 -21.15 9.81 12.12
CA TRP A 90 -21.51 11.17 11.75
C TRP A 90 -20.85 12.19 12.67
N ASP A 91 -20.28 13.24 12.09
CA ASP A 91 -19.76 14.40 12.80
C ASP A 91 -20.22 15.65 12.04
N ASP A 92 -21.06 16.45 12.71
CA ASP A 92 -21.74 17.63 12.15
C ASP A 92 -22.55 17.32 10.87
N ASN A 93 -23.39 16.27 10.92
CA ASN A 93 -24.17 15.76 9.79
C ASN A 93 -23.33 15.39 8.55
N ARG A 94 -22.01 15.19 8.72
CA ARG A 94 -21.10 14.78 7.67
C ARG A 94 -20.32 13.53 8.06
N THR A 95 -20.11 12.65 7.09
CA THR A 95 -19.18 11.52 7.20
C THR A 95 -18.32 11.45 5.94
N GLU A 96 -17.16 10.85 6.06
CA GLU A 96 -16.31 10.52 4.91
C GLU A 96 -16.23 9.00 4.78
N ILE A 97 -16.20 8.52 3.54
CA ILE A 97 -16.13 7.10 3.23
C ILE A 97 -15.15 6.88 2.07
N ALA A 98 -14.53 5.71 2.05
CA ALA A 98 -13.79 5.22 0.90
C ALA A 98 -14.49 3.98 0.35
N MET A 99 -14.74 3.95 -0.95
CA MET A 99 -15.37 2.82 -1.63
C MET A 99 -14.32 1.99 -2.38
N TRP A 100 -14.49 0.67 -2.32
CA TRP A 100 -13.64 -0.29 -3.00
C TRP A 100 -13.78 -0.21 -4.52
N ASP A 101 -12.68 -0.02 -5.24
CA ASP A 101 -12.63 -0.14 -6.70
C ASP A 101 -12.10 -1.53 -7.10
N ARG A 102 -12.95 -2.29 -7.80
CA ARG A 102 -12.61 -3.63 -8.31
C ARG A 102 -11.49 -3.61 -9.35
N THR A 103 -11.29 -2.48 -10.03
CA THR A 103 -10.26 -2.32 -11.07
C THR A 103 -8.88 -2.23 -10.45
N THR A 104 -8.76 -1.46 -9.37
CA THR A 104 -7.49 -1.22 -8.67
C THR A 104 -7.27 -2.19 -7.51
N ASN A 105 -8.30 -2.93 -7.10
CA ASN A 105 -8.32 -3.75 -5.88
C ASN A 105 -7.87 -2.94 -4.66
N ALA A 106 -8.38 -1.72 -4.53
CA ALA A 106 -8.08 -0.82 -3.45
C ALA A 106 -9.25 0.13 -3.17
N PHE A 107 -9.27 0.70 -1.96
CA PHE A 107 -10.19 1.79 -1.61
C PHE A 107 -9.66 3.11 -2.18
N THR A 108 -10.06 3.44 -3.40
CA THR A 108 -9.55 4.62 -4.12
C THR A 108 -10.60 5.70 -4.34
N ASP A 109 -11.88 5.36 -4.22
CA ASP A 109 -12.97 6.29 -4.49
C ASP A 109 -13.44 6.91 -3.17
N TYR A 110 -13.07 8.16 -2.91
CA TYR A 110 -13.40 8.83 -1.66
C TYR A 110 -14.63 9.74 -1.80
N TYR A 111 -15.52 9.67 -0.82
CA TYR A 111 -16.74 10.45 -0.80
C TYR A 111 -16.96 11.11 0.55
N GLU A 112 -17.49 12.31 0.48
CA GLU A 112 -18.11 13.04 1.58
C GLU A 112 -19.62 12.85 1.47
N VAL A 113 -20.23 12.35 2.54
CA VAL A 113 -21.68 12.18 2.64
C VAL A 113 -22.22 13.19 3.62
N ILE A 114 -23.18 13.98 3.19
CA ILE A 114 -23.80 15.05 3.97
C ILE A 114 -25.28 14.71 4.15
N ARG A 115 -25.76 14.83 5.38
CA ARG A 115 -27.18 14.65 5.70
C ARG A 115 -27.85 16.00 5.93
N VAL A 116 -28.86 16.33 5.12
CA VAL A 116 -29.66 17.55 5.26
C VAL A 116 -31.13 17.16 5.20
N ASP A 117 -31.90 17.50 6.23
CA ASP A 117 -33.36 17.27 6.30
C ASP A 117 -33.79 15.82 5.98
N GLY A 118 -32.96 14.85 6.37
CA GLY A 118 -33.22 13.43 6.12
C GLY A 118 -32.82 12.92 4.74
N ALA A 119 -32.40 13.80 3.83
CA ALA A 119 -31.77 13.44 2.56
C ALA A 119 -30.26 13.27 2.71
N LEU A 120 -29.68 12.39 1.89
CA LEU A 120 -28.25 12.14 1.81
C LEU A 120 -27.71 12.70 0.50
N TYR A 121 -26.61 13.45 0.59
CA TYR A 121 -25.91 14.02 -0.54
C TYR A 121 -24.49 13.48 -0.59
N PHE A 122 -24.06 13.05 -1.77
CA PHE A 122 -22.76 12.44 -1.98
C PHE A 122 -21.90 13.36 -2.84
N ARG A 123 -20.66 13.56 -2.42
CA ARG A 123 -19.67 14.38 -3.12
C ARG A 123 -18.34 13.65 -3.16
N SER A 124 -17.74 13.52 -4.34
CA SER A 124 -16.38 12.98 -4.45
C SER A 124 -15.35 13.95 -3.86
N ILE A 125 -14.42 13.42 -3.08
CA ILE A 125 -13.29 14.16 -2.50
C ILE A 125 -11.95 13.55 -2.98
N PRO A 126 -10.87 14.33 -3.06
CA PRO A 126 -9.58 13.82 -3.57
C PRO A 126 -8.89 12.83 -2.63
N GLU A 127 -9.09 13.01 -1.32
CA GLU A 127 -8.53 12.20 -0.24
C GLU A 127 -9.41 12.33 1.00
N LEU A 128 -9.33 11.35 1.90
CA LEU A 128 -9.97 11.44 3.21
C LEU A 128 -9.25 12.49 4.06
N THR A 129 -10.03 13.36 4.70
CA THR A 129 -9.52 14.33 5.67
C THR A 129 -9.59 13.80 7.09
N ARG A 130 -10.41 12.77 7.31
CA ARG A 130 -10.59 12.09 8.59
C ARG A 130 -9.84 10.75 8.63
N PRO A 131 -9.34 10.34 9.81
CA PRO A 131 -8.73 9.02 10.00
C PRO A 131 -9.72 7.91 9.70
N LEU A 132 -9.21 6.80 9.14
CA LEU A 132 -9.99 5.59 8.94
C LEU A 132 -10.32 4.95 10.29
N LEU A 133 -11.52 4.39 10.40
CA LEU A 133 -11.93 3.58 11.53
C LEU A 133 -11.15 2.26 11.49
N GLU A 134 -10.26 2.07 12.48
CA GLU A 134 -9.37 0.91 12.57
C GLU A 134 -10.15 -0.41 12.67
N ASP A 135 -11.35 -0.37 13.26
CA ASP A 135 -12.19 -1.55 13.51
C ASP A 135 -13.36 -1.66 12.52
N SER A 136 -13.07 -1.54 11.22
CA SER A 136 -14.03 -1.88 10.17
C SER A 136 -14.07 -3.40 9.96
N THR A 137 -14.55 -4.13 10.97
CA THR A 137 -14.51 -5.61 11.08
C THR A 137 -15.32 -6.35 10.00
N HIS A 138 -16.04 -5.64 9.13
CA HIS A 138 -16.85 -6.24 8.08
C HIS A 138 -15.99 -6.54 6.84
N SER A 139 -15.36 -7.72 6.81
CA SER A 139 -14.51 -8.17 5.70
C SER A 139 -15.21 -8.19 4.33
N GLU A 140 -16.54 -8.20 4.28
CA GLU A 140 -17.33 -8.13 3.05
C GLU A 140 -17.83 -6.71 2.73
N CYS A 141 -17.58 -5.74 3.60
CA CYS A 141 -18.05 -4.37 3.41
C CYS A 141 -17.20 -3.66 2.34
N PRO A 142 -17.80 -3.20 1.23
CA PRO A 142 -17.09 -2.47 0.19
C PRO A 142 -16.83 -0.99 0.56
N LEU A 143 -17.13 -0.58 1.80
CA LEU A 143 -16.90 0.76 2.32
C LEU A 143 -15.94 0.73 3.52
N LEU A 144 -14.99 1.66 3.53
CA LEU A 144 -14.32 2.07 4.76
C LEU A 144 -14.96 3.34 5.28
N PHE A 145 -15.16 3.38 6.59
CA PHE A 145 -15.70 4.53 7.30
C PHE A 145 -14.58 5.29 8.01
N THR A 146 -14.77 6.60 8.17
CA THR A 146 -13.87 7.43 8.98
C THR A 146 -14.37 7.60 10.40
N GLU A 147 -13.44 7.76 11.34
CA GLU A 147 -13.74 8.15 12.71
C GLU A 147 -14.22 9.60 12.80
N SER A 148 -14.90 9.95 13.89
CA SER A 148 -15.12 11.36 14.20
C SER A 148 -13.81 12.04 14.59
N LYS A 149 -13.62 13.30 14.19
CA LYS A 149 -12.43 14.08 14.57
C LYS A 149 -12.23 14.11 16.09
N ARG A 150 -13.33 14.19 16.84
CA ARG A 150 -13.31 14.20 18.32
C ARG A 150 -12.80 12.89 18.91
N MET A 151 -13.23 11.74 18.39
CA MET A 151 -12.74 10.44 18.85
C MET A 151 -11.25 10.30 18.61
N HIS A 152 -10.78 10.73 17.44
CA HIS A 152 -9.35 10.71 17.13
C HIS A 152 -8.53 11.65 18.03
N ASP A 153 -8.98 12.89 18.22
CA ASP A 153 -8.33 13.85 19.12
C ASP A 153 -8.27 13.32 20.56
N GLN A 154 -9.30 12.61 21.00
CA GLN A 154 -9.35 11.97 22.31
C GLN A 154 -8.37 10.79 22.40
N TRP A 155 -8.31 9.94 21.38
CA TRP A 155 -7.33 8.85 21.29
C TRP A 155 -5.89 9.38 21.32
N LEU A 156 -5.59 10.44 20.56
CA LEU A 156 -4.28 11.08 20.55
C LEU A 156 -3.88 11.60 21.94
N ARG A 157 -4.81 12.21 22.68
CA ARG A 157 -4.56 12.66 24.06
C ARG A 157 -4.24 11.51 24.99
N HIS A 158 -5.07 10.45 24.99
CA HIS A 158 -4.81 9.27 25.81
C HIS A 158 -3.50 8.57 25.46
N ARG A 159 -3.13 8.54 24.18
CA ARG A 159 -1.85 7.97 23.74
C ARG A 159 -0.65 8.82 24.15
N ALA A 160 -0.77 10.15 24.14
CA ALA A 160 0.27 11.06 24.62
C ALA A 160 0.55 10.86 26.12
N ASP A 161 -0.47 10.54 26.91
CA ASP A 161 -0.33 10.24 28.34
C ASP A 161 0.38 8.88 28.60
N LEU A 162 0.33 7.95 27.64
CA LEU A 162 0.90 6.61 27.75
C LEU A 162 2.36 6.51 27.25
N VAL A 163 2.82 7.47 26.44
CA VAL A 163 4.22 7.53 26.00
C VAL A 163 4.98 8.42 27.00
N PRO A 164 5.80 7.86 27.91
CA PRO A 164 6.62 8.69 28.78
C PRO A 164 7.50 9.58 27.91
N ALA A 165 7.53 10.88 28.23
CA ALA A 165 8.38 11.83 27.54
C ALA A 165 9.80 11.25 27.47
N PRO A 166 10.49 11.31 26.31
CA PRO A 166 11.88 10.89 26.25
C PRO A 166 12.62 11.69 27.31
N SER A 167 13.10 11.00 28.34
CA SER A 167 13.93 11.60 29.38
C SER A 167 15.12 12.21 28.67
N MET A 168 15.13 13.54 28.57
CA MET A 168 16.25 14.26 27.98
C MET A 168 17.52 13.77 28.70
N PRO A 169 18.56 13.35 27.97
CA PRO A 169 19.83 13.07 28.62
C PRO A 169 20.27 14.34 29.36
N PRO A 170 20.84 14.23 30.58
CA PRO A 170 21.24 15.39 31.35
C PRO A 170 22.15 16.25 30.49
N GLU A 171 21.75 17.51 30.32
CA GLU A 171 22.51 18.55 29.65
C GLU A 171 23.88 18.63 30.33
N ILE A 172 24.90 18.07 29.67
CA ILE A 172 26.29 18.15 30.14
C ILE A 172 26.61 19.63 30.19
N ALA A 173 26.69 20.17 31.41
CA ALA A 173 26.99 21.55 31.69
C ALA A 173 28.19 21.99 30.84
N LYS A 174 27.93 22.94 29.93
CA LYS A 174 28.94 23.63 29.16
C LYS A 174 29.94 24.27 30.15
N PRO A 175 31.23 23.95 30.11
CA PRO A 175 32.18 24.57 31.02
C PRO A 175 32.24 26.07 30.75
N GLU A 176 32.05 26.82 31.83
CA GLU A 176 32.12 28.27 31.92
C GLU A 176 33.46 28.78 31.34
N PRO A 177 33.46 29.78 30.44
CA PRO A 177 34.70 30.30 29.89
C PRO A 177 35.45 31.10 30.97
N ALA A 178 36.68 30.67 31.25
CA ALA A 178 37.59 31.33 32.19
C ALA A 178 37.83 32.79 31.78
N VAL A 179 37.50 33.71 32.69
CA VAL A 179 37.80 35.15 32.58
C VAL A 179 39.32 35.33 32.72
N PRO A 180 40.02 36.00 31.78
CA PRO A 180 41.43 36.29 31.93
C PRO A 180 41.65 37.41 32.96
N PRO A 181 42.73 37.37 33.76
CA PRO A 181 42.99 38.38 34.78
C PRO A 181 43.26 39.74 34.14
N SER A 182 42.46 40.73 34.56
CA SER A 182 42.63 42.15 34.22
C SER A 182 43.98 42.64 34.73
N ARG A 183 44.84 43.09 33.81
CA ARG A 183 46.11 43.76 34.12
C ARG A 183 45.79 45.17 34.65
N ALA A 184 46.07 45.40 35.93
CA ALA A 184 45.97 46.71 36.58
C ALA A 184 47.19 47.60 36.20
N PRO A 185 47.08 48.94 36.33
CA PRO A 185 47.94 49.92 35.64
C PRO A 185 49.39 50.01 36.15
#